data_AF-A0A356X482-F1
#
_entry.id   AF-A0A356X482-F1
#
_cell.length_a   1.000
_cell.length_b   1.000
_cell.length_c   1.000
_cell.angle_alpha   90.00
_cell.angle_beta   90.00
_cell.angle_gamma   90.00
#
_symmetry.space_group_name_H-M   'P 1'
#
loop_
_entity.id
_entity.type
_entity.pdbx_description
1 polymer ?
#
loop_
_entity_poly.entity_id
_entity_poly.type
_entity_poly.pdbx_seq_one_letter_code
_entity_poly.pdbx_strand_id
1 'polypeptide(L)'
;ENNLLTTVAWKINGKTEYALEGSVFIGGAVVQWLRDEMSIIQESKDIEYFANKVEDSDGVYLVPAFAGLGAPHWRQHARGIMVGITRGTNRAHLARAAQDSIAYQVMDLLNAMKADAGIEVKELRVDGGATVNDTLMQFQSDLLADVPVIRPVITETTALGA
;
A
#
# COMPACT_ATOMS: atom_id res chain seq x y z
N GLU A 1 -5.55 5.88 20.24
CA GLU A 1 -7.00 5.89 19.88
C GLU A 1 -7.24 5.48 18.43
N ASN A 2 -6.18 5.21 17.65
CA ASN A 2 -6.27 4.86 16.23
C ASN A 2 -5.93 3.37 15.93
N ASN A 3 -6.13 2.50 16.92
CA ASN A 3 -5.97 1.03 16.85
C ASN A 3 -4.60 0.55 16.30
N LEU A 4 -3.52 1.27 16.56
CA LEU A 4 -2.16 0.80 16.26
C LEU A 4 -1.66 -0.18 17.32
N LEU A 5 -0.76 -1.07 16.91
CA LEU A 5 -0.15 -2.05 17.80
C LEU A 5 1.19 -1.51 18.32
N THR A 6 1.42 -1.58 19.62
CA THR A 6 2.76 -1.41 20.19
C THR A 6 3.50 -2.72 20.09
N THR A 7 4.60 -2.74 19.36
CA THR A 7 5.44 -3.93 19.14
C THR A 7 6.84 -3.72 19.72
N VAL A 8 7.51 -4.80 20.08
CA VAL A 8 8.93 -4.74 20.46
C VAL A 8 9.73 -4.66 19.17
N ALA A 9 10.46 -3.54 18.97
CA ALA A 9 11.28 -3.35 17.78
C ALA A 9 12.55 -4.21 17.86
N TRP A 10 13.34 -4.02 18.92
CA TRP A 10 14.53 -4.83 19.20
C TRP A 10 14.98 -4.69 20.66
N LYS A 11 15.92 -5.56 21.08
CA LYS A 11 16.62 -5.46 22.36
C LYS A 11 18.12 -5.58 22.15
N ILE A 12 18.86 -4.54 22.48
CA ILE A 12 20.33 -4.48 22.34
C ILE A 12 20.92 -3.95 23.64
N ASN A 13 21.99 -4.58 24.15
CA ASN A 13 22.67 -4.19 25.38
C ASN A 13 21.72 -4.04 26.60
N GLY A 14 20.72 -4.91 26.70
CA GLY A 14 19.75 -4.90 27.79
C GLY A 14 18.66 -3.82 27.67
N LYS A 15 18.73 -2.90 26.70
CA LYS A 15 17.71 -1.88 26.44
C LYS A 15 16.73 -2.38 25.37
N THR A 16 15.44 -2.32 25.69
CA THR A 16 14.36 -2.66 24.75
C THR A 16 13.82 -1.38 24.13
N GLU A 17 13.76 -1.34 22.80
CA GLU A 17 13.10 -0.28 22.03
C GLU A 17 11.76 -0.80 21.49
N TYR A 18 10.77 0.07 21.43
CA TYR A 18 9.41 -0.25 20.96
C TYR A 18 9.09 0.52 19.69
N ALA A 19 8.17 0.00 18.89
CA ALA A 19 7.65 0.64 17.70
C ALA A 19 6.11 0.68 17.73
N LEU A 20 5.55 1.64 17.00
CA LEU A 20 4.15 1.62 16.59
C LEU A 20 4.07 0.95 15.23
N GLU A 21 3.25 -0.09 15.15
CA GLU A 21 3.05 -0.89 13.96
C GLU A 21 1.58 -0.81 13.53
N GLY A 22 1.38 -0.79 12.21
CA GLY A 22 0.09 -1.07 11.63
C GLY A 22 0.25 -1.96 10.40
N SER A 23 -0.70 -2.87 10.22
CA SER A 23 -0.57 -3.93 9.23
C SER A 23 -1.63 -3.77 8.14
N VAL A 24 -1.16 -3.63 6.89
CA VAL A 24 -1.99 -3.74 5.69
C VAL A 24 -1.85 -5.17 5.17
N PHE A 25 -2.94 -5.94 5.20
CA PHE A 25 -2.89 -7.38 4.86
C PHE A 25 -2.70 -7.62 3.36
N ILE A 26 -3.28 -6.77 2.52
CA ILE A 26 -3.30 -6.95 1.07
C ILE A 26 -2.64 -5.73 0.40
N GLY A 27 -1.32 -5.79 0.32
CA GLY A 27 -0.50 -4.91 -0.53
C GLY A 27 -0.23 -5.57 -1.88
N GLY A 28 0.98 -6.11 -2.08
CA GLY A 28 1.36 -6.79 -3.33
C GLY A 28 0.49 -7.98 -3.74
N ALA A 29 -0.25 -8.57 -2.80
CA ALA A 29 -1.22 -9.63 -3.08
C ALA A 29 -2.37 -9.16 -4.00
N VAL A 30 -2.69 -7.86 -4.06
CA VAL A 30 -3.69 -7.34 -5.02
C VAL A 30 -3.20 -7.49 -6.47
N VAL A 31 -1.90 -7.32 -6.69
CA VAL A 31 -1.26 -7.49 -8.00
C VAL A 31 -1.26 -8.96 -8.40
N GLN A 32 -0.95 -9.85 -7.45
CA GLN A 32 -1.02 -11.31 -7.67
C GLN A 32 -2.46 -11.74 -8.00
N TRP A 33 -3.46 -11.21 -7.29
CA TRP A 33 -4.86 -11.50 -7.56
C TRP A 33 -5.29 -11.07 -8.97
N LEU A 34 -4.86 -9.89 -9.44
CA LEU A 34 -5.12 -9.46 -10.82
C LEU A 34 -4.48 -10.38 -11.87
N ARG A 35 -3.32 -10.95 -11.55
CA ARG A 35 -2.56 -11.84 -12.42
C ARG A 35 -3.15 -13.25 -12.46
N ASP A 36 -3.24 -13.88 -11.30
CA ASP A 36 -3.52 -15.31 -11.17
C ASP A 36 -5.02 -15.61 -11.27
N GLU A 37 -5.86 -14.79 -10.63
CA GLU A 37 -7.29 -15.07 -10.50
C GLU A 37 -8.12 -14.33 -11.55
N MET A 38 -7.82 -13.05 -11.78
CA MET A 38 -8.58 -12.24 -12.73
C MET A 38 -8.04 -12.32 -14.16
N SER A 39 -6.80 -12.78 -14.35
CA SER A 39 -6.12 -12.83 -15.65
C SER A 39 -6.16 -11.49 -16.41
N ILE A 40 -6.16 -10.36 -15.68
CA ILE A 40 -6.17 -9.01 -16.25
C ILE A 40 -4.76 -8.61 -16.71
N ILE A 41 -3.75 -9.10 -15.99
CA ILE A 41 -2.32 -8.94 -16.28
C ILE A 41 -1.64 -10.32 -16.36
N GLN A 42 -0.50 -10.43 -17.04
CA GLN A 42 0.19 -11.72 -17.19
C GLN A 42 1.35 -11.88 -16.21
N GLU A 43 2.10 -10.80 -16.02
CA GLU A 43 3.18 -10.72 -15.04
C GLU A 43 2.93 -9.59 -14.05
N SER A 44 3.47 -9.68 -12.84
CA SER A 44 3.28 -8.64 -11.81
C SER A 44 3.79 -7.26 -12.27
N LYS A 45 4.82 -7.22 -13.12
CA LYS A 45 5.37 -5.98 -13.69
C LYS A 45 4.40 -5.28 -14.66
N ASP A 46 3.45 -6.01 -15.22
CA ASP A 46 2.51 -5.45 -16.20
C ASP A 46 1.53 -4.47 -15.55
N ILE A 47 1.36 -4.52 -14.22
CA ILE A 47 0.47 -3.59 -13.52
C ILE A 47 0.87 -2.14 -13.78
N GLU A 48 2.17 -1.82 -13.72
CA GLU A 48 2.68 -0.48 -13.99
C GLU A 48 2.48 -0.09 -15.46
N TYR A 49 2.76 -1.03 -16.37
CA TYR A 49 2.56 -0.82 -17.80
C TYR A 49 1.11 -0.43 -18.11
N PHE A 50 0.13 -1.13 -17.55
CA PHE A 50 -1.28 -0.87 -17.78
C PHE A 50 -1.79 0.35 -17.01
N ALA A 51 -1.37 0.54 -15.76
CA ALA A 51 -1.72 1.72 -14.95
C ALA A 51 -1.28 3.03 -15.62
N ASN A 52 -0.21 2.98 -16.43
CA ASN A 52 0.31 4.11 -17.22
C ASN A 52 -0.33 4.28 -18.61
N LYS A 53 -1.32 3.45 -18.98
CA LYS A 53 -2.10 3.65 -20.22
C LYS A 53 -3.28 4.59 -20.05
N VAL A 54 -3.56 4.99 -18.82
CA VAL A 54 -4.68 5.86 -18.43
C VAL A 54 -4.14 6.94 -17.49
N GLU A 55 -4.78 8.11 -17.50
CA GLU A 55 -4.37 9.22 -16.65
C GLU A 55 -4.71 8.94 -15.18
N ASP A 56 -5.88 8.37 -14.93
CA ASP A 56 -6.40 7.98 -13.62
C ASP A 56 -7.25 6.68 -13.70
N SER A 57 -7.95 6.34 -12.61
CA SER A 57 -8.80 5.15 -12.54
C SER A 57 -10.21 5.34 -13.11
N ASP A 58 -10.54 6.51 -13.68
CA ASP A 58 -11.87 6.90 -14.18
C ASP A 58 -12.96 6.68 -13.11
N GLY A 59 -12.67 7.08 -11.87
CA GLY A 59 -13.57 6.92 -10.72
C GLY A 59 -13.72 5.49 -10.20
N VAL A 60 -12.97 4.53 -10.73
CA VAL A 60 -12.94 3.16 -10.20
C VAL A 60 -12.13 3.12 -8.91
N TYR A 61 -12.73 2.58 -7.85
CA TYR A 61 -12.06 2.33 -6.58
C TYR A 61 -12.08 0.84 -6.26
N LEU A 62 -10.94 0.33 -5.82
CA LEU A 62 -10.79 -1.02 -5.27
C LEU A 62 -10.48 -0.92 -3.78
N VAL A 63 -11.24 -1.64 -2.96
CA VAL A 63 -10.93 -1.90 -1.55
C VAL A 63 -10.55 -3.38 -1.46
N PRO A 64 -9.25 -3.72 -1.39
CA PRO A 64 -8.77 -5.10 -1.53
C PRO A 64 -8.86 -5.89 -0.21
N ALA A 65 -10.01 -5.85 0.46
CA ALA A 65 -10.26 -6.52 1.75
C ALA A 65 -10.49 -8.04 1.60
N PHE A 66 -9.69 -8.75 0.81
CA PHE A 66 -9.91 -10.17 0.50
C PHE A 66 -9.89 -11.06 1.75
N ALA A 67 -9.07 -10.70 2.75
CA ALA A 67 -8.98 -11.35 4.05
C ALA A 67 -9.48 -10.44 5.20
N GLY A 68 -10.37 -9.49 4.90
CA GLY A 68 -10.75 -8.42 5.83
C GLY A 68 -9.84 -7.18 5.71
N LEU A 69 -10.14 -6.16 6.50
CA LEU A 69 -9.34 -4.94 6.62
C LEU A 69 -8.53 -4.96 7.91
N GLY A 70 -7.22 -4.74 7.79
CA GLY A 70 -6.30 -4.53 8.90
C GLY A 70 -6.41 -3.12 9.49
N ALA A 71 -5.28 -2.59 9.98
CA ALA A 71 -5.23 -1.24 10.51
C ALA A 71 -5.54 -0.19 9.42
N PRO A 72 -6.19 0.95 9.76
CA PRO A 72 -6.72 1.30 11.08
C PRO A 72 -8.15 0.76 11.36
N HIS A 73 -8.77 0.07 10.39
CA HIS A 73 -10.20 -0.27 10.43
C HIS A 73 -10.56 -1.51 11.26
N TRP A 74 -9.70 -2.53 11.28
CA TRP A 74 -9.89 -3.80 11.98
C TRP A 74 -11.25 -4.47 11.74
N ARG A 75 -11.60 -4.65 10.46
CA ARG A 75 -12.88 -5.25 10.04
C ARG A 75 -12.66 -6.62 9.41
N GLN A 76 -12.67 -7.67 10.23
CA GLN A 76 -12.50 -9.07 9.80
C GLN A 76 -13.58 -9.56 8.82
N HIS A 77 -14.78 -8.99 8.88
CA HIS A 77 -15.90 -9.36 7.99
C HIS A 77 -15.94 -8.53 6.70
N ALA A 78 -15.06 -7.53 6.55
CA ALA A 78 -14.94 -6.80 5.29
C ALA A 78 -14.50 -7.76 4.17
N ARG A 79 -14.92 -7.47 2.94
CA ARG A 79 -14.60 -8.25 1.74
C ARG A 79 -14.18 -7.31 0.61
N GLY A 80 -13.49 -7.86 -0.38
CA GLY A 80 -13.05 -7.11 -1.55
C GLY A 80 -14.23 -6.43 -2.26
N ILE A 81 -14.12 -5.14 -2.52
CA ILE A 81 -15.16 -4.34 -3.18
C ILE A 81 -14.51 -3.53 -4.30
N MET A 82 -15.10 -3.57 -5.49
CA MET A 82 -14.76 -2.70 -6.61
C MET A 82 -16.00 -1.92 -7.02
N VAL A 83 -15.90 -0.59 -7.07
CA VAL A 83 -17.02 0.33 -7.37
C VAL A 83 -16.60 1.40 -8.36
N GLY A 84 -17.57 2.12 -8.92
CA GLY A 84 -17.32 3.22 -9.87
C GLY A 84 -17.17 2.80 -11.34
N ILE A 85 -17.43 1.52 -11.65
CA ILE A 85 -17.33 1.01 -13.03
C ILE A 85 -18.38 1.66 -13.93
N THR A 86 -17.92 2.16 -15.07
CA THR A 86 -18.75 2.69 -16.16
C THR A 86 -18.57 1.85 -17.42
N ARG A 87 -19.28 2.18 -18.50
CA ARG A 87 -19.07 1.54 -19.83
C ARG A 87 -17.67 1.81 -20.40
N GLY A 88 -17.01 2.89 -19.98
CA GLY A 88 -15.66 3.26 -20.42
C GLY A 88 -14.54 2.53 -19.68
N THR A 89 -14.85 1.94 -18.53
CA THR A 89 -13.89 1.20 -17.72
C THR A 89 -13.30 0.03 -18.50
N ASN A 90 -11.98 -0.14 -18.40
CA ASN A 90 -11.23 -1.16 -19.11
C ASN A 90 -10.11 -1.69 -18.21
N ARG A 91 -9.34 -2.68 -18.69
CA ARG A 91 -8.27 -3.32 -17.91
C ARG A 91 -7.22 -2.35 -17.34
N ALA A 92 -6.92 -1.24 -18.02
CA ALA A 92 -5.97 -0.25 -17.55
C ALA A 92 -6.51 0.52 -16.34
N HIS A 93 -7.78 0.92 -16.37
CA HIS A 93 -8.47 1.52 -15.22
C HIS A 93 -8.50 0.56 -14.02
N LEU A 94 -8.72 -0.74 -14.25
CA LEU A 94 -8.70 -1.75 -13.18
C LEU A 94 -7.30 -1.93 -12.58
N ALA A 95 -6.25 -1.98 -13.43
CA ALA A 95 -4.87 -2.03 -12.98
C ALA A 95 -4.49 -0.78 -12.18
N ARG A 96 -4.91 0.41 -12.65
CA ARG A 96 -4.70 1.68 -11.95
C ARG A 96 -5.40 1.72 -10.59
N ALA A 97 -6.69 1.37 -10.53
CA ALA A 97 -7.43 1.30 -9.28
C ALA A 97 -6.82 0.31 -8.27
N ALA A 98 -6.28 -0.81 -8.74
CA ALA A 98 -5.60 -1.76 -7.87
C ALA A 98 -4.27 -1.22 -7.33
N GLN A 99 -3.47 -0.55 -8.17
CA GLN A 99 -2.26 0.14 -7.73
C GLN A 99 -2.59 1.23 -6.70
N ASP A 100 -3.56 2.09 -7.01
CA ASP A 100 -3.96 3.20 -6.15
C ASP A 100 -4.50 2.70 -4.80
N SER A 101 -5.19 1.55 -4.79
CA SER A 101 -5.68 0.91 -3.55
C SER A 101 -4.57 0.53 -2.56
N ILE A 102 -3.37 0.24 -3.03
CA ILE A 102 -2.22 0.00 -2.16
C ILE A 102 -1.85 1.32 -1.47
N ALA A 103 -1.76 2.41 -2.24
CA ALA A 103 -1.34 3.70 -1.73
C ALA A 103 -2.37 4.32 -0.76
N TYR A 104 -3.66 4.14 -1.03
CA TYR A 104 -4.72 4.58 -0.12
C TYR A 104 -4.65 3.87 1.25
N GLN A 105 -4.42 2.55 1.28
CA GLN A 105 -4.28 1.82 2.54
C GLN A 105 -3.06 2.28 3.35
N VAL A 106 -1.94 2.56 2.69
CA VAL A 106 -0.74 3.12 3.34
C VAL A 106 -1.00 4.52 3.87
N MET A 107 -1.71 5.36 3.11
CA MET A 107 -2.12 6.70 3.55
C MET A 107 -3.00 6.66 4.79
N ASP A 108 -4.02 5.80 4.83
CA ASP A 108 -4.90 5.65 5.99
C ASP A 108 -4.10 5.22 7.23
N LEU A 109 -3.14 4.33 7.05
CA LEU A 109 -2.26 3.88 8.12
C LEU A 109 -1.35 5.01 8.63
N LEU A 110 -0.72 5.76 7.74
CA LEU A 110 0.14 6.88 8.11
C LEU A 110 -0.64 7.99 8.82
N ASN A 111 -1.87 8.27 8.38
CA ASN A 111 -2.75 9.22 9.05
C ASN A 111 -3.08 8.78 10.48
N ALA A 112 -3.36 7.49 10.69
CA ALA A 112 -3.54 6.91 12.03
C ALA A 112 -2.26 7.03 12.89
N MET A 113 -1.08 6.76 12.32
CA MET A 113 0.21 6.92 12.99
C MET A 113 0.49 8.36 13.39
N LYS A 114 0.25 9.33 12.50
CA LYS A 114 0.41 10.76 12.80
C LYS A 114 -0.51 11.19 13.94
N ALA A 115 -1.76 10.71 13.94
CA ALA A 115 -2.73 11.03 14.97
C ALA A 115 -2.34 10.45 16.36
N ASP A 116 -1.86 9.19 16.42
CA ASP A 116 -1.44 8.57 17.68
C ASP A 116 -0.08 9.13 18.19
N ALA A 117 0.86 9.45 17.30
CA ALA A 117 2.19 9.91 17.68
C ALA A 117 2.30 11.43 17.88
N GLY A 118 1.35 12.21 17.34
CA GLY A 118 1.38 13.68 17.41
C GLY A 118 2.56 14.32 16.66
N ILE A 119 3.13 13.61 15.68
CA ILE A 119 4.28 14.06 14.87
C ILE A 119 3.91 14.15 13.39
N GLU A 120 4.60 15.04 12.68
CA GLU A 120 4.52 15.11 11.23
C GLU A 120 5.50 14.13 10.57
N VAL A 121 5.06 13.47 9.50
CA VAL A 121 5.91 12.62 8.66
C VAL A 121 6.66 13.53 7.70
N LYS A 122 7.98 13.54 7.79
CA LYS A 122 8.86 14.36 6.93
C LYS A 122 9.38 13.62 5.71
N GLU A 123 9.46 12.31 5.79
CA GLU A 123 9.87 11.41 4.72
C GLU A 123 9.27 10.03 5.00
N LEU A 124 9.01 9.27 3.94
CA LEU A 124 8.56 7.88 4.00
C LEU A 124 9.63 7.00 3.36
N ARG A 125 10.30 6.18 4.16
CA ARG A 125 11.23 5.17 3.64
C ARG A 125 10.46 3.89 3.30
N VAL A 126 10.71 3.34 2.12
CA VAL A 126 9.94 2.22 1.56
C VAL A 126 10.85 1.10 1.11
N ASP A 127 10.40 -0.14 1.21
CA ASP A 127 11.10 -1.33 0.72
C ASP A 127 10.12 -2.44 0.28
N GLY A 128 10.67 -3.53 -0.26
CA GLY A 128 9.90 -4.68 -0.71
C GLY A 128 9.50 -4.62 -2.18
N GLY A 129 9.05 -5.76 -2.71
CA GLY A 129 8.90 -5.98 -4.16
C GLY A 129 7.92 -5.04 -4.87
N ALA A 130 6.89 -4.52 -4.19
CA ALA A 130 5.96 -3.57 -4.78
C ALA A 130 6.57 -2.16 -4.97
N THR A 131 7.63 -1.82 -4.23
CA THR A 131 8.23 -0.49 -4.28
C THR A 131 9.04 -0.25 -5.54
N VAL A 132 9.34 -1.27 -6.34
CA VAL A 132 10.04 -1.12 -7.62
C VAL A 132 9.22 -0.37 -8.68
N ASN A 133 7.90 -0.26 -8.47
CA ASN A 133 6.98 0.47 -9.35
C ASN A 133 7.09 1.97 -9.08
N ASP A 134 7.69 2.71 -10.01
CA ASP A 134 7.96 4.14 -9.87
C ASP A 134 6.65 4.95 -9.83
N THR A 135 5.67 4.52 -10.61
CA THR A 135 4.35 5.16 -10.68
C THR A 135 3.62 5.09 -9.34
N LEU A 136 3.67 3.94 -8.67
CA LEU A 136 3.10 3.75 -7.34
C LEU A 136 3.82 4.62 -6.29
N MET A 137 5.15 4.71 -6.37
CA MET A 137 5.92 5.54 -5.42
C MET A 137 5.65 7.02 -5.61
N GLN A 138 5.54 7.49 -6.86
CA GLN A 138 5.16 8.87 -7.15
C GLN A 138 3.75 9.15 -6.63
N PHE A 139 2.78 8.29 -6.95
CA PHE A 139 1.41 8.46 -6.48
C PHE A 139 1.31 8.45 -4.94
N GLN A 140 2.10 7.61 -4.25
CA GLN A 140 2.18 7.61 -2.80
C GLN A 140 2.69 8.94 -2.24
N SER A 141 3.71 9.54 -2.88
CA SER A 141 4.23 10.87 -2.52
C SER A 141 3.17 11.95 -2.70
N ASP A 142 2.48 11.93 -3.85
CA ASP A 142 1.44 12.90 -4.19
C ASP A 142 0.28 12.84 -3.18
N LEU A 143 -0.17 11.62 -2.82
CA LEU A 143 -1.23 11.40 -1.83
C LEU A 143 -0.87 11.91 -0.43
N LEU A 144 0.42 11.89 -0.07
CA LEU A 144 0.90 12.34 1.23
C LEU A 144 1.22 13.83 1.27
N ALA A 145 0.69 14.62 0.31
CA ALA A 145 0.97 16.05 0.15
C ALA A 145 2.47 16.34 -0.01
N ASP A 146 3.08 15.65 -0.99
CA ASP A 146 4.48 15.81 -1.41
C ASP A 146 5.52 15.43 -0.33
N VAL A 147 5.16 14.53 0.58
CA VAL A 147 6.14 13.92 1.50
C VAL A 147 7.10 13.05 0.69
N PRO A 148 8.43 13.30 0.77
CA PRO A 148 9.43 12.51 0.06
C PRO A 148 9.33 11.01 0.35
N VAL A 149 9.10 10.21 -0.71
CA VAL A 149 9.18 8.75 -0.67
C VAL A 149 10.58 8.30 -1.06
N ILE A 150 11.33 7.73 -0.10
CA ILE A 150 12.74 7.38 -0.27
C ILE A 150 12.85 5.86 -0.42
N ARG A 151 13.16 5.42 -1.65
CA ARG A 151 13.45 4.02 -1.97
C ARG A 151 14.97 3.78 -1.95
N PRO A 152 15.48 2.85 -1.12
CA PRO A 152 16.90 2.51 -1.09
C PRO A 152 17.31 1.78 -2.38
N VAL A 153 18.61 1.83 -2.69
CA VAL A 153 19.18 1.09 -3.84
C VAL A 153 19.01 -0.42 -3.67
N ILE A 154 19.10 -0.91 -2.42
CA ILE A 154 18.84 -2.30 -2.06
C ILE A 154 17.41 -2.38 -1.52
N THR A 155 16.51 -2.93 -2.33
CA THR A 155 15.07 -3.03 -2.01
C THR A 155 14.73 -4.17 -1.06
N GLU A 156 15.67 -5.09 -0.79
CA GLU A 156 15.54 -6.17 0.21
C GLU A 156 16.19 -5.77 1.55
N THR A 157 15.66 -4.74 2.20
CA THR A 157 16.14 -4.26 3.52
C THR A 157 15.90 -5.28 4.64
N THR A 158 14.88 -6.14 4.50
CA THR A 158 14.59 -7.22 5.46
C THR A 158 15.78 -8.19 5.58
N ALA A 159 16.41 -8.55 4.47
CA ALA A 159 17.58 -9.43 4.48
C ALA A 159 18.85 -8.73 5.00
N LEU A 160 18.93 -7.40 4.88
CA LEU A 160 20.06 -6.61 5.38
C LEU A 160 20.00 -6.39 6.90
N GLY A 161 18.80 -6.36 7.47
CA GLY A 161 18.58 -6.15 8.91
C GLY A 161 18.71 -7.40 9.78
N ALA A 162 18.64 -8.60 9.19
CA ALA A 162 18.76 -9.89 9.86
C ALA A 162 20.23 -10.24 10.19
#